data_AF-A0A353GE40-F1
#
_entry.id   AF-A0A353GE40-F1
#
_cell.length_a   1.000
_cell.length_b   1.000
_cell.length_c   1.000
_cell.angle_alpha   90.00
_cell.angle_beta   90.00
_cell.angle_gamma   90.00
#
_symmetry.space_group_name_H-M   'P 1'
#
loop_
_entity.id
_entity.type
_entity.pdbx_description
1 polymer ?
#
loop_
_entity_poly.entity_id
_entity_poly.type
_entity_poly.pdbx_seq_one_letter_code
_entity_poly.pdbx_strand_id
1 'polypeptide(L)'
;MQTNKPLTTKYTKHTKMIFSCVSCISWLMIFVFLLPVFCGCSRVPQPQPVTPDDYLLRIVAEFQRFAAVDVYRLGMPRDAANRNAFHAAVERLDAYEAELPNKNTDIVCFTRAESLLRLGAYAKARDNFARSADAATSSPLAAKARERIVRCEQFLDALRPDEQPAERVKDQLAQLESRRDRFVVLEEKLAATSDAPIVKRAREQSEMQIAHFLFEQR
;
A
#
# COMPACT_ATOMS: atom_id res chain seq x y z
N MET A 1 -66.33 63.68 46.35
CA MET A 1 -66.84 63.32 47.69
C MET A 1 -67.00 61.81 47.71
N GLN A 2 -66.47 61.14 48.75
CA GLN A 2 -66.56 59.69 49.05
C GLN A 2 -65.79 58.73 48.12
N THR A 3 -65.13 57.66 48.56
CA THR A 3 -64.45 57.26 49.82
C THR A 3 -63.73 55.95 49.47
N ASN A 4 -62.49 55.78 49.90
CA ASN A 4 -61.76 54.51 49.85
C ASN A 4 -62.51 53.39 50.61
N LYS A 5 -62.51 52.17 50.08
CA LYS A 5 -62.71 50.93 50.86
C LYS A 5 -61.70 49.85 50.43
N PRO A 6 -61.00 49.21 51.39
CA PRO A 6 -59.99 48.20 51.11
C PRO A 6 -60.60 46.80 51.00
N LEU A 7 -59.99 45.96 50.16
CA LEU A 7 -60.30 44.53 50.08
C LEU A 7 -59.22 43.72 50.82
N THR A 8 -59.70 42.97 51.81
CA THR A 8 -58.96 42.10 52.71
C THR A 8 -58.51 40.81 52.02
N THR A 9 -57.25 40.44 52.24
CA THR A 9 -56.65 39.14 51.93
C THR A 9 -57.20 38.02 52.83
N LYS A 10 -57.62 36.90 52.24
CA LYS A 10 -57.78 35.60 52.93
C LYS A 10 -56.74 34.61 52.40
N TYR A 11 -55.78 34.25 53.25
CA TYR A 11 -54.86 33.14 53.06
C TYR A 11 -55.39 31.93 53.83
N THR A 12 -55.64 30.81 53.15
CA THR A 12 -55.81 29.51 53.81
C THR A 12 -55.30 28.36 52.94
N LYS A 13 -54.25 27.72 53.47
CA LYS A 13 -54.02 26.26 53.56
C LYS A 13 -54.17 25.41 52.29
N HIS A 14 -53.05 25.11 51.64
CA HIS A 14 -52.85 23.84 50.93
C HIS A 14 -51.38 23.40 51.01
N THR A 15 -50.97 22.81 52.14
CA THR A 15 -49.59 22.34 52.37
C THR A 15 -49.55 20.86 52.80
N LYS A 16 -50.32 19.98 52.14
CA LYS A 16 -50.24 18.51 52.41
C LYS A 16 -50.47 17.61 51.19
N MET A 17 -50.28 18.10 49.96
CA MET A 17 -50.56 17.31 48.75
C MET A 17 -49.44 17.36 47.70
N ILE A 18 -48.17 17.45 48.12
CA ILE A 18 -47.03 17.51 47.18
C ILE A 18 -46.02 16.36 47.41
N PHE A 19 -46.04 15.69 48.57
CA PHE A 19 -44.96 14.75 48.91
C PHE A 19 -45.07 13.34 48.32
N SER A 20 -46.22 12.94 47.75
CA SER A 20 -46.37 11.57 47.20
C SER A 20 -46.14 11.45 45.70
N CYS A 21 -46.05 12.58 44.97
CA CYS A 21 -45.97 12.57 43.50
C CYS A 21 -44.51 12.60 42.98
N VAL A 22 -43.56 13.09 43.78
CA VAL A 22 -42.16 13.28 43.36
C VAL A 22 -41.39 11.95 43.30
N SER A 23 -41.76 10.95 44.10
CA SER A 23 -41.06 9.65 44.13
C SER A 23 -41.35 8.77 42.92
N CYS A 24 -42.54 8.89 42.30
CA CYS A 24 -42.89 8.11 41.10
C CYS A 24 -42.20 8.65 39.84
N ILE A 25 -42.00 9.96 39.74
CA ILE A 25 -41.39 10.60 38.56
C ILE A 25 -39.90 10.28 38.47
N SER A 26 -39.21 10.16 39.61
CA SER A 26 -37.77 9.84 39.64
C SER A 26 -37.46 8.41 39.20
N TRP A 27 -38.34 7.43 39.50
CA TRP A 27 -38.16 6.04 39.06
C TRP A 27 -38.48 5.86 37.57
N LEU A 28 -39.45 6.62 37.05
CA LEU A 28 -39.84 6.58 35.64
C LEU A 28 -38.75 7.17 34.73
N MET A 29 -38.07 8.23 35.16
CA MET A 29 -36.91 8.79 34.46
C MET A 29 -35.71 7.84 34.39
N ILE A 30 -35.43 7.09 35.46
CA ILE A 30 -34.35 6.08 35.49
C ILE A 30 -34.66 4.93 34.52
N PHE A 31 -35.93 4.49 34.45
CA PHE A 31 -36.34 3.41 33.55
C PHE A 31 -36.27 3.82 32.07
N VAL A 32 -36.64 5.06 31.73
CA VAL A 32 -36.54 5.60 30.36
C VAL A 32 -35.07 5.78 29.93
N PHE A 33 -34.18 6.13 30.85
CA PHE A 33 -32.74 6.26 30.55
C PHE A 33 -32.01 4.90 30.45
N LEU A 34 -32.51 3.84 31.12
CA LEU A 34 -31.95 2.49 31.04
C LEU A 34 -32.49 1.66 29.86
N LEU A 35 -33.66 2.01 29.31
CA LEU A 35 -34.28 1.32 28.18
C LEU A 35 -33.43 1.28 26.88
N PRO A 36 -32.69 2.32 26.46
CA PRO A 36 -31.85 2.23 25.26
C PRO A 36 -30.60 1.35 25.43
N VAL A 37 -30.21 0.97 26.66
CA VAL A 37 -29.02 0.13 26.92
C VAL A 37 -29.29 -1.35 26.61
N PHE A 38 -30.54 -1.81 26.74
CA PHE A 38 -30.90 -3.22 26.53
C PHE A 38 -31.42 -3.54 25.11
N CYS A 39 -31.80 -2.55 24.32
CA CYS A 39 -32.19 -2.73 22.91
C CYS A 39 -31.04 -2.53 21.91
N GLY A 40 -29.82 -2.26 22.41
CA GLY A 40 -28.60 -2.25 21.60
C GLY A 40 -28.14 -3.65 21.22
N CYS A 41 -28.97 -4.43 20.53
CA CYS A 41 -28.48 -5.59 19.79
C CYS A 41 -27.61 -5.07 18.65
N SER A 42 -26.32 -4.86 18.92
CA SER A 42 -25.30 -4.69 17.89
C SER A 42 -25.35 -5.95 17.03
N ARG A 43 -26.05 -5.88 15.89
CA ARG A 43 -25.91 -6.88 14.83
C ARG A 43 -24.42 -6.92 14.50
N VAL A 44 -23.73 -7.97 14.93
CA VAL A 44 -22.38 -8.25 14.47
C VAL A 44 -22.49 -8.36 12.95
N PRO A 45 -21.85 -7.46 12.19
CA PRO A 45 -21.88 -7.56 10.74
C PRO A 45 -21.35 -8.94 10.36
N GLN A 46 -22.17 -9.74 9.69
CA GLN A 46 -21.70 -10.98 9.09
C GLN A 46 -20.58 -10.61 8.10
N PRO A 47 -19.43 -11.30 8.12
CA PRO A 47 -18.37 -11.03 7.17
C PRO A 47 -18.93 -11.21 5.75
N GLN A 48 -18.94 -10.13 4.97
CA GLN A 48 -19.39 -10.21 3.59
C GLN A 48 -18.43 -11.12 2.81
N PRO A 49 -18.95 -11.94 1.88
CA PRO A 49 -18.10 -12.73 1.01
C PRO A 49 -17.18 -11.79 0.24
N VAL A 50 -15.88 -12.10 0.23
CA VAL A 50 -14.88 -11.27 -0.47
C VAL A 50 -15.15 -11.38 -1.96
N THR A 51 -15.49 -10.27 -2.60
CA THR A 51 -15.62 -10.25 -4.06
C THR A 51 -14.24 -10.23 -4.72
N PRO A 52 -14.12 -10.62 -5.99
CA PRO A 52 -12.82 -10.54 -6.67
C PRO A 52 -12.25 -9.12 -6.74
N ASP A 53 -13.10 -8.11 -6.90
CA ASP A 53 -12.67 -6.71 -6.88
C ASP A 53 -12.15 -6.31 -5.49
N ASP A 54 -12.80 -6.75 -4.41
CA ASP A 54 -12.29 -6.56 -3.04
C ASP A 54 -10.94 -7.24 -2.83
N TYR A 55 -10.75 -8.42 -3.42
CA TYR A 55 -9.49 -9.15 -3.34
C TYR A 55 -8.37 -8.41 -4.07
N LEU A 56 -8.62 -7.94 -5.30
CA LEU A 56 -7.65 -7.12 -6.05
C LEU A 56 -7.31 -5.83 -5.29
N LEU A 57 -8.31 -5.14 -4.73
CA LEU A 57 -8.10 -3.93 -3.94
C LEU A 57 -7.23 -4.19 -2.71
N ARG A 58 -7.39 -5.33 -2.02
CA ARG A 58 -6.52 -5.71 -0.90
C ARG A 58 -5.08 -5.89 -1.34
N ILE A 59 -4.84 -6.56 -2.47
CA ILE A 59 -3.49 -6.77 -3.01
C ILE A 59 -2.84 -5.41 -3.35
N VAL A 60 -3.57 -4.55 -4.06
CA VAL A 60 -3.07 -3.22 -4.45
C VAL A 60 -2.82 -2.36 -3.21
N ALA A 61 -3.71 -2.35 -2.23
CA ALA A 61 -3.54 -1.59 -0.99
C ALA A 61 -2.32 -2.06 -0.19
N GLU A 62 -2.08 -3.36 -0.12
CA GLU A 62 -0.88 -3.91 0.53
C GLU A 62 0.39 -3.50 -0.22
N PHE A 63 0.40 -3.55 -1.56
CA PHE A 63 1.52 -3.03 -2.35
C PHE A 63 1.75 -1.54 -2.08
N GLN A 64 0.69 -0.71 -2.10
CA GLN A 64 0.78 0.73 -1.89
C GLN A 64 1.36 1.09 -0.52
N ARG A 65 1.04 0.31 0.52
CA ARG A 65 1.62 0.46 1.87
C ARG A 65 3.15 0.44 1.84
N PHE A 66 3.74 -0.35 0.95
CA PHE A 66 5.18 -0.54 0.85
C PHE A 66 5.81 0.15 -0.36
N ALA A 67 5.03 0.82 -1.20
CA ALA A 67 5.51 1.39 -2.46
C ALA A 67 6.60 2.45 -2.26
N ALA A 68 6.55 3.20 -1.15
CA ALA A 68 7.51 4.26 -0.80
C ALA A 68 8.65 3.80 0.12
N VAL A 69 8.71 2.50 0.48
CA VAL A 69 9.76 2.00 1.37
C VAL A 69 11.11 2.04 0.66
N ASP A 70 12.11 2.59 1.35
CA ASP A 70 13.51 2.56 0.93
C ASP A 70 14.06 1.13 1.08
N VAL A 71 13.93 0.35 0.00
CA VAL A 71 14.39 -1.05 -0.07
C VAL A 71 15.91 -1.20 0.02
N TYR A 72 16.67 -0.11 -0.11
CA TYR A 72 18.11 -0.12 0.02
C TYR A 72 18.52 -0.11 1.49
N ARG A 73 17.96 0.81 2.29
CA ARG A 73 18.34 0.96 3.70
C ARG A 73 17.60 0.04 4.66
N LEU A 74 16.33 -0.23 4.40
CA LEU A 74 15.45 -0.96 5.32
C LEU A 74 15.27 -2.43 4.95
N GLY A 75 15.87 -2.85 3.84
CA GLY A 75 15.67 -4.17 3.27
C GLY A 75 14.28 -4.36 2.65
N MET A 76 13.98 -5.59 2.24
CA MET A 76 12.68 -5.92 1.64
C MET A 76 11.59 -5.95 2.72
N PRO A 77 10.47 -5.20 2.54
CA PRO A 77 9.36 -5.21 3.46
C PRO A 77 8.73 -6.60 3.57
N ARG A 78 8.17 -6.89 4.74
CA ARG A 78 7.54 -8.17 5.06
C ARG A 78 6.02 -8.02 5.17
N ASP A 79 5.28 -8.98 4.62
CA ASP A 79 3.82 -9.07 4.79
C ASP A 79 3.44 -9.57 6.19
N ALA A 80 2.15 -9.65 6.49
CA ALA A 80 1.65 -10.16 7.78
C ALA A 80 2.05 -11.63 8.06
N ALA A 81 2.41 -12.38 7.01
CA ALA A 81 2.91 -13.76 7.10
C ALA A 81 4.45 -13.82 7.11
N ASN A 82 5.14 -12.69 7.30
CA ASN A 82 6.60 -12.56 7.30
C ASN A 82 7.29 -12.97 5.97
N ARG A 83 6.55 -12.93 4.86
CA ARG A 83 7.08 -13.17 3.50
C ARG A 83 7.51 -11.84 2.89
N ASN A 84 8.37 -11.88 1.87
CA ASN A 84 8.70 -10.67 1.12
C ASN A 84 7.41 -10.11 0.48
N ALA A 85 7.04 -8.88 0.85
CA ALA A 85 5.75 -8.30 0.46
C ALA A 85 5.61 -8.14 -1.06
N PHE A 86 6.69 -7.82 -1.78
CA PHE A 86 6.65 -7.70 -3.25
C PHE A 86 6.52 -9.06 -3.93
N HIS A 87 7.18 -10.10 -3.40
CA HIS A 87 7.01 -11.46 -3.90
C HIS A 87 5.59 -11.98 -3.66
N ALA A 88 5.07 -11.77 -2.45
CA ALA A 88 3.72 -12.11 -2.07
C ALA A 88 2.66 -11.39 -2.93
N ALA A 89 2.91 -10.12 -3.29
CA ALA A 89 2.04 -9.38 -4.21
C ALA A 89 2.01 -10.01 -5.62
N VAL A 90 3.18 -10.39 -6.17
CA VAL A 90 3.25 -11.07 -7.48
C VAL A 90 2.49 -12.39 -7.45
N GLU A 91 2.71 -13.24 -6.45
CA GLU A 91 1.99 -14.52 -6.30
C GLU A 91 0.47 -14.34 -6.25
N ARG A 92 -0.01 -13.35 -5.48
CA ARG A 92 -1.45 -13.10 -5.35
C ARG A 92 -2.06 -12.55 -6.64
N LEU A 93 -1.33 -11.72 -7.38
CA LEU A 93 -1.75 -11.23 -8.70
C LEU A 93 -1.77 -12.35 -9.74
N ASP A 94 -0.82 -13.29 -9.68
CA ASP A 94 -0.80 -14.47 -10.54
C ASP A 94 -1.99 -15.38 -10.26
N ALA A 95 -2.33 -15.61 -8.98
CA ALA A 95 -3.54 -16.34 -8.60
C ALA A 95 -4.82 -15.62 -9.06
N TYR A 96 -4.90 -14.30 -8.85
CA TYR A 96 -6.04 -13.49 -9.30
C TYR A 96 -6.26 -13.59 -10.82
N GLU A 97 -5.20 -13.45 -11.61
CA GLU A 97 -5.29 -13.50 -13.08
C GLU A 97 -5.57 -14.93 -13.60
N ALA A 98 -5.15 -15.97 -12.87
CA ALA A 98 -5.50 -17.35 -13.19
C ALA A 98 -7.00 -17.64 -12.96
N GLU A 99 -7.58 -17.09 -11.90
CA GLU A 99 -9.03 -17.21 -11.63
C GLU A 99 -9.87 -16.34 -12.54
N LEU A 100 -9.38 -15.13 -12.88
CA LEU A 100 -10.09 -14.13 -13.68
C LEU A 100 -9.23 -13.58 -14.82
N PRO A 101 -9.06 -14.35 -15.91
CA PRO A 101 -8.23 -13.94 -17.02
C PRO A 101 -8.71 -12.64 -17.67
N ASN A 102 -7.76 -11.75 -18.00
CA ASN A 102 -7.99 -10.48 -18.69
C ASN A 102 -8.93 -9.49 -17.98
N LYS A 103 -9.18 -9.66 -16.68
CA LYS A 103 -9.93 -8.69 -15.85
C LYS A 103 -8.97 -7.73 -15.18
N ASN A 104 -9.26 -6.42 -15.28
CA ASN A 104 -8.46 -5.35 -14.69
C ASN A 104 -6.96 -5.45 -15.09
N THR A 105 -6.70 -5.87 -16.33
CA THR A 105 -5.35 -6.18 -16.84
C THR A 105 -4.37 -5.02 -16.66
N ASP A 106 -4.83 -3.79 -16.85
CA ASP A 106 -4.03 -2.58 -16.65
C ASP A 106 -3.51 -2.49 -15.22
N ILE A 107 -4.38 -2.62 -14.21
CA ILE A 107 -4.06 -2.57 -12.78
C ILE A 107 -3.21 -3.77 -12.36
N VAL A 108 -3.59 -4.97 -12.77
CA VAL A 108 -2.90 -6.22 -12.43
C VAL A 108 -1.47 -6.18 -12.97
N CYS A 109 -1.29 -5.91 -14.27
CA CYS A 109 0.02 -5.86 -14.89
C CYS A 109 0.87 -4.70 -14.33
N PHE A 110 0.29 -3.52 -14.08
CA PHE A 110 1.05 -2.40 -13.52
C PHE A 110 1.58 -2.72 -12.12
N THR A 111 0.72 -3.23 -11.24
CA THR A 111 1.08 -3.55 -9.86
C THR A 111 2.10 -4.69 -9.80
N ARG A 112 1.93 -5.71 -10.67
CA ARG A 112 2.90 -6.79 -10.82
C ARG A 112 4.25 -6.25 -11.29
N ALA A 113 4.26 -5.37 -12.29
CA ALA A 113 5.46 -4.77 -12.83
C ALA A 113 6.24 -3.95 -11.79
N GLU A 114 5.54 -3.10 -11.02
CA GLU A 114 6.14 -2.34 -9.91
C GLU A 114 6.76 -3.24 -8.82
N SER A 115 6.11 -4.37 -8.53
CA SER A 115 6.62 -5.36 -7.57
C SER A 115 7.87 -6.07 -8.13
N LEU A 116 7.83 -6.50 -9.39
CA LEU A 116 8.95 -7.12 -10.10
C LEU A 116 10.16 -6.19 -10.20
N LEU A 117 9.93 -4.90 -10.48
CA LEU A 117 10.97 -3.89 -10.53
C LEU A 117 11.69 -3.77 -9.18
N ARG A 118 10.94 -3.74 -8.07
CA ARG A 118 11.51 -3.76 -6.72
C ARG A 118 12.22 -5.05 -6.38
N LEU A 119 11.90 -6.17 -7.02
CA LEU A 119 12.63 -7.44 -6.91
C LEU A 119 13.86 -7.51 -7.81
N GLY A 120 14.11 -6.51 -8.67
CA GLY A 120 15.22 -6.51 -9.64
C GLY A 120 14.95 -7.35 -10.89
N ALA A 121 13.71 -7.79 -11.11
CA ALA A 121 13.30 -8.56 -12.28
C ALA A 121 12.93 -7.64 -13.46
N TYR A 122 13.88 -6.81 -13.91
CA TYR A 122 13.64 -5.68 -14.82
C TYR A 122 13.01 -6.07 -16.17
N ALA A 123 13.41 -7.21 -16.75
CA ALA A 123 12.83 -7.70 -18.01
C ALA A 123 11.34 -8.04 -17.86
N LYS A 124 11.01 -8.85 -16.83
CA LYS A 124 9.62 -9.20 -16.53
C LYS A 124 8.79 -7.98 -16.15
N ALA A 125 9.39 -7.01 -15.45
CA ALA A 125 8.73 -5.75 -15.12
C ALA A 125 8.39 -4.95 -16.38
N ARG A 126 9.35 -4.78 -17.29
CA ARG A 126 9.13 -4.12 -18.60
C ARG A 126 7.98 -4.75 -19.37
N ASP A 127 7.97 -6.08 -19.49
CA ASP A 127 6.95 -6.80 -20.26
C ASP A 127 5.55 -6.62 -19.64
N ASN A 128 5.45 -6.60 -18.31
CA ASN A 128 4.19 -6.31 -17.63
C ASN A 128 3.77 -4.84 -17.76
N PHE A 129 4.70 -3.88 -17.72
CA PHE A 129 4.36 -2.49 -18.01
C PHE A 129 3.86 -2.32 -19.45
N ALA A 130 4.45 -3.01 -20.42
CA ALA A 130 3.96 -3.01 -21.81
C ALA A 130 2.51 -3.54 -21.89
N ARG A 131 2.23 -4.71 -21.28
CA ARG A 131 0.86 -5.26 -21.20
C ARG A 131 -0.12 -4.29 -20.53
N SER A 132 0.30 -3.60 -19.46
CA SER A 132 -0.52 -2.59 -18.79
C SER A 132 -0.80 -1.38 -19.69
N ALA A 133 0.21 -0.90 -20.43
CA ALA A 133 0.08 0.22 -21.35
C ALA A 133 -0.88 -0.10 -22.52
N ASP A 134 -0.88 -1.34 -22.99
CA ASP A 134 -1.71 -1.81 -24.10
C ASP A 134 -3.17 -2.05 -23.66
N ALA A 135 -3.39 -2.54 -22.44
CA ALA A 135 -4.72 -2.87 -21.93
C ALA A 135 -5.68 -1.67 -21.85
N ALA A 136 -5.16 -0.47 -21.61
CA ALA A 136 -5.97 0.75 -21.50
C ALA A 136 -5.20 1.97 -22.03
N THR A 137 -5.01 2.03 -23.36
CA THR A 137 -4.08 2.94 -24.06
C THR A 137 -4.21 4.42 -23.67
N SER A 138 -5.43 4.89 -23.40
CA SER A 138 -5.75 6.28 -23.04
C SER A 138 -5.85 6.53 -21.52
N SER A 139 -5.54 5.55 -20.68
CA SER A 139 -5.61 5.72 -19.23
C SER A 139 -4.37 6.45 -18.66
N PRO A 140 -4.50 7.15 -17.52
CA PRO A 140 -3.35 7.69 -16.79
C PRO A 140 -2.33 6.61 -16.41
N LEU A 141 -2.78 5.37 -16.22
CA LEU A 141 -1.93 4.24 -15.87
C LEU A 141 -1.06 3.82 -17.06
N ALA A 142 -1.60 3.85 -18.28
CA ALA A 142 -0.84 3.54 -19.50
C ALA A 142 0.26 4.56 -19.78
N ALA A 143 0.02 5.86 -19.52
CA ALA A 143 1.06 6.87 -19.61
C ALA A 143 2.21 6.60 -18.63
N LYS A 144 1.89 6.33 -17.36
CA LYS A 144 2.88 5.93 -16.36
C LYS A 144 3.61 4.66 -16.76
N ALA A 145 2.90 3.65 -17.24
CA ALA A 145 3.50 2.39 -17.67
C ALA A 145 4.55 2.60 -18.75
N ARG A 146 4.28 3.47 -19.74
CA ARG A 146 5.25 3.85 -20.78
C ARG A 146 6.52 4.50 -20.21
N GLU A 147 6.39 5.40 -19.24
CA GLU A 147 7.55 5.97 -18.54
C GLU A 147 8.35 4.89 -17.81
N ARG A 148 7.66 3.94 -17.17
CA ARG A 148 8.30 2.82 -16.45
C ARG A 148 8.98 1.81 -17.39
N ILE A 149 8.50 1.63 -18.61
CA ILE A 149 9.16 0.81 -19.64
C ILE A 149 10.56 1.36 -19.92
N VAL A 150 10.66 2.67 -20.23
CA VAL A 150 11.95 3.34 -20.47
C VAL A 150 12.88 3.17 -19.27
N ARG A 151 12.31 3.28 -18.06
CA ARG A 151 13.08 3.09 -16.84
C ARG A 151 13.67 1.68 -16.74
N CYS A 152 12.87 0.65 -16.98
CA CYS A 152 13.31 -0.74 -16.98
C CYS A 152 14.37 -1.00 -18.06
N GLU A 153 14.25 -0.40 -19.24
CA GLU A 153 15.26 -0.50 -20.31
C GLU A 153 16.61 0.05 -19.84
N GLN A 154 16.63 1.16 -19.12
CA GLN A 154 17.87 1.72 -18.58
C GLN A 154 18.52 0.80 -17.52
N PHE A 155 17.74 0.05 -16.75
CA PHE A 155 18.28 -0.99 -15.86
C PHE A 155 18.83 -2.19 -16.65
N LEU A 156 18.12 -2.62 -17.70
CA LEU A 156 18.55 -3.72 -18.55
C LEU A 156 19.82 -3.39 -19.33
N ASP A 157 19.96 -2.15 -19.78
CA ASP A 157 21.16 -1.66 -20.44
C ASP A 157 22.37 -1.65 -19.50
N ALA A 158 22.17 -1.25 -18.24
CA ALA A 158 23.23 -1.34 -17.23
C ALA A 158 23.68 -2.79 -16.99
N LEU A 159 22.74 -3.74 -17.01
CA LEU A 159 22.99 -5.17 -16.85
C LEU A 159 23.54 -5.88 -18.08
N ARG A 160 23.48 -5.24 -19.25
CA ARG A 160 23.85 -5.85 -20.53
C ARG A 160 25.26 -6.44 -20.44
N PRO A 161 25.47 -7.70 -20.85
CA PRO A 161 26.82 -8.25 -20.93
C PRO A 161 27.62 -7.50 -22.00
N ASP A 162 28.93 -7.42 -21.81
CA ASP A 162 29.80 -6.84 -22.82
C ASP A 162 29.87 -7.79 -24.05
N GLU A 163 30.05 -7.24 -25.25
CA GLU A 163 29.84 -7.97 -26.52
C GLU A 163 30.79 -9.16 -26.72
N GLN A 164 32.01 -9.06 -26.17
CA GLN A 164 33.02 -10.11 -26.30
C GLN A 164 33.06 -10.94 -25.02
N PRO A 165 32.97 -12.28 -25.09
CA PRO A 165 33.12 -13.12 -23.92
C PRO A 165 34.54 -12.96 -23.36
N ALA A 166 34.65 -12.77 -22.04
CA ALA A 166 35.95 -12.66 -21.40
C ALA A 166 36.59 -14.05 -21.21
N GLU A 167 37.71 -14.27 -21.89
CA GLU A 167 38.48 -15.52 -21.82
C GLU A 167 39.45 -15.56 -20.63
N ARG A 168 39.90 -14.38 -20.18
CA ARG A 168 40.88 -14.26 -19.09
C ARG A 168 40.22 -13.68 -17.84
N VAL A 169 40.75 -14.06 -16.68
CA VAL A 169 40.33 -13.53 -15.37
C VAL A 169 40.33 -12.00 -15.33
N LYS A 170 41.37 -11.36 -15.91
CA LYS A 170 41.46 -9.90 -15.98
C LYS A 170 40.33 -9.28 -16.83
N ASP A 171 39.99 -9.93 -17.93
CA ASP A 171 38.94 -9.46 -18.84
C ASP A 171 37.57 -9.64 -18.17
N GLN A 172 37.37 -10.72 -17.41
CA GLN A 172 36.14 -10.96 -16.64
C GLN A 172 35.96 -9.91 -15.54
N LEU A 173 37.03 -9.57 -14.82
CA LEU A 173 37.00 -8.49 -13.82
C LEU A 173 36.63 -7.15 -14.47
N ALA A 174 37.26 -6.81 -15.60
CA ALA A 174 36.97 -5.58 -16.33
C ALA A 174 35.50 -5.48 -16.76
N GLN A 175 34.88 -6.60 -17.16
CA GLN A 175 33.45 -6.64 -17.49
C GLN A 175 32.55 -6.40 -16.27
N LEU A 176 32.90 -6.98 -15.12
CA LEU A 176 32.16 -6.75 -13.87
C LEU A 176 32.29 -5.28 -13.41
N GLU A 177 33.49 -4.69 -13.53
CA GLU A 177 33.73 -3.27 -13.22
C GLU A 177 32.97 -2.35 -14.18
N SER A 178 33.00 -2.65 -15.49
CA SER A 178 32.22 -1.95 -16.51
C SER A 178 30.72 -1.95 -16.19
N ARG A 179 30.17 -3.09 -15.75
CA ARG A 179 28.78 -3.19 -15.28
C ARG A 179 28.53 -2.30 -14.05
N ARG A 180 29.40 -2.35 -13.03
CA ARG A 180 29.29 -1.48 -11.85
C ARG A 180 29.27 -0.01 -12.26
N ASP A 181 30.15 0.40 -13.18
CA ASP A 181 30.28 1.79 -13.62
C ASP A 181 29.02 2.27 -14.37
N ARG A 182 28.39 1.40 -15.16
CA ARG A 182 27.06 1.68 -15.75
C ARG A 182 26.01 1.94 -14.67
N PHE A 183 26.04 1.23 -13.55
CA PHE A 183 25.14 1.48 -12.42
C PHE A 183 25.47 2.76 -11.65
N VAL A 184 26.74 3.15 -11.54
CA VAL A 184 27.14 4.45 -10.96
C VAL A 184 26.53 5.60 -11.77
N VAL A 185 26.69 5.57 -13.09
CA VAL A 185 26.10 6.58 -13.99
C VAL A 185 24.57 6.56 -13.91
N LEU A 186 23.96 5.39 -13.80
CA LEU A 186 22.52 5.25 -13.65
C LEU A 186 22.01 5.81 -12.32
N GLU A 187 22.77 5.63 -11.24
CA GLU A 187 22.45 6.16 -9.91
C GLU A 187 22.41 7.68 -9.92
N GLU A 188 23.41 8.33 -10.52
CA GLU A 188 23.45 9.79 -10.65
C GLU A 188 22.22 10.32 -11.40
N LYS A 189 21.86 9.69 -12.52
CA LYS A 189 20.66 10.05 -13.31
C LYS A 189 19.35 9.88 -12.53
N LEU A 190 19.33 8.97 -11.56
CA LEU A 190 18.14 8.58 -10.81
C LEU A 190 18.08 9.10 -9.39
N ALA A 191 19.07 9.88 -8.95
CA ALA A 191 19.21 10.28 -7.56
C ALA A 191 17.98 11.03 -6.99
N ALA A 192 17.26 11.77 -7.84
CA ALA A 192 16.08 12.55 -7.45
C ALA A 192 14.74 11.84 -7.70
N THR A 193 14.73 10.57 -8.12
CA THR A 193 13.50 9.83 -8.40
C THR A 193 13.18 8.81 -7.32
N SER A 194 11.97 8.25 -7.36
CA SER A 194 11.56 7.13 -6.48
C SER A 194 12.37 5.85 -6.70
N ASP A 195 13.16 5.77 -7.77
CA ASP A 195 13.97 4.59 -8.11
C ASP A 195 15.39 4.65 -7.52
N ALA A 196 15.77 5.75 -6.87
CA ALA A 196 17.09 5.90 -6.25
C ALA A 196 17.48 4.72 -5.32
N PRO A 197 16.58 4.20 -4.46
CA PRO A 197 16.90 3.00 -3.67
C PRO A 197 17.13 1.74 -4.51
N ILE A 198 16.37 1.57 -5.60
CA ILE A 198 16.43 0.37 -6.44
C ILE A 198 17.78 0.32 -7.18
N VAL A 199 18.24 1.44 -7.74
CA VAL A 199 19.53 1.53 -8.42
C VAL A 199 20.71 1.39 -7.47
N LYS A 200 20.64 1.98 -6.27
CA LYS A 200 21.68 1.81 -5.24
C LYS A 200 21.89 0.35 -4.88
N ARG A 201 20.79 -0.39 -4.67
CA ARG A 201 20.86 -1.82 -4.41
C ARG A 201 21.44 -2.60 -5.59
N ALA A 202 21.09 -2.25 -6.82
CA ALA A 202 21.62 -2.91 -8.02
C ALA A 202 23.13 -2.65 -8.21
N ARG A 203 23.59 -1.44 -7.90
CA ARG A 203 25.03 -1.10 -7.85
C ARG A 203 25.75 -1.95 -6.80
N GLU A 204 25.25 -1.99 -5.58
CA GLU A 204 25.84 -2.78 -4.50
C GLU A 204 25.88 -4.27 -4.84
N GLN A 205 24.84 -4.82 -5.46
CA GLN A 205 24.85 -6.19 -5.96
C GLN A 205 25.98 -6.43 -6.99
N SER A 206 26.29 -5.45 -7.83
CA SER A 206 27.41 -5.53 -8.79
C SER A 206 28.77 -5.48 -8.09
N GLU A 207 28.90 -4.68 -7.03
CA GLU A 207 30.12 -4.65 -6.19
C GLU A 207 30.34 -5.95 -5.43
N MET A 208 29.26 -6.55 -4.91
CA MET A 208 29.29 -7.86 -4.28
C MET A 208 29.72 -8.95 -5.26
N GLN A 209 29.28 -8.89 -6.53
CA GLN A 209 29.74 -9.81 -7.58
C GLN A 209 31.24 -9.70 -7.82
N ILE A 210 31.78 -8.48 -7.87
CA ILE A 210 33.24 -8.25 -7.99
C ILE A 210 33.97 -8.84 -6.78
N ALA A 211 33.49 -8.58 -5.57
CA ALA A 211 34.11 -9.07 -4.35
C ALA A 211 34.13 -10.60 -4.28
N HIS A 212 33.00 -11.24 -4.62
CA HIS A 212 32.91 -12.71 -4.72
C HIS A 212 33.88 -13.26 -5.77
N PHE A 213 33.90 -12.66 -6.96
CA PHE A 213 34.81 -13.07 -8.03
C PHE A 213 36.27 -13.02 -7.55
N LEU A 214 36.71 -11.91 -6.95
CA LEU A 214 38.08 -11.77 -6.45
C LEU A 214 38.43 -12.78 -5.34
N PHE A 215 37.46 -13.17 -4.51
CA PHE A 215 37.66 -14.17 -3.48
C PHE A 215 37.84 -15.58 -4.07
N GLU A 216 37.09 -15.92 -5.11
CA GLU A 216 37.19 -17.20 -5.81
C GLU A 216 38.49 -17.37 -6.62
N GLN A 217 39.17 -16.28 -6.96
CA GLN A 217 40.44 -16.29 -7.70
C GLN A 217 41.69 -16.33 -6.81
N ARG A 218 41.53 -16.36 -5.48
CA ARG A 218 42.64 -16.53 -4.52
C ARG A 218 43.01 -18.00 -4.35
#